data_AF-A0A2A9DPM4-F1
#
_entry.id   AF-A0A2A9DPM4-F1
#
_cell.length_a   1.000
_cell.length_b   1.000
_cell.length_c   1.000
_cell.angle_alpha   90.00
_cell.angle_beta   90.00
_cell.angle_gamma   90.00
#
_symmetry.space_group_name_H-M   'P 1'
#
loop_
_entity.id
_entity.type
_entity.pdbx_description
1 polymer ?
#
loop_
_entity_poly.entity_id
_entity_poly.type
_entity_poly.pdbx_seq_one_letter_code
_entity_poly.pdbx_strand_id
1 'polypeptide(L)'
;MKRIILAGTTALAVAGGVVAVPLASPFAAVASAHTSDQMPMVYAVKKAADADTYLGEVTAFSQVASYRHAYHTATGNEKFDNYYTSTQAQRDAHLWSEQACYAAKARLALATMKMEGNAEARALDLSKVGIDLAETQKALPILKAAYEEARSISWSIDSTDPLANTWKSRSKMFSEGAGRLEELVDEITAGTGVREVSAFAIVDWGVNEKYLQPVLEEHHVAGTDTMKLTVTHTTTEAGLPATTTTDGATNLALLESWHGTFPEPAVEEAPAPAPEPDPKPDTKPAPEKDTDKKTDQDQSEDKPAAEKPQWLPMVLFGLLSSIATALGLAVHWFFNLR
;
A
#
# COMPACT_ATOMS: atom_id res chain seq x y z
N MET A 1 52.38 -33.36 -19.32
CA MET A 1 52.48 -32.13 -18.51
C MET A 1 51.38 -31.16 -18.92
N LYS A 2 50.57 -30.77 -17.94
CA LYS A 2 49.61 -29.65 -17.82
C LYS A 2 48.88 -29.13 -19.07
N ARG A 3 47.61 -29.56 -19.17
CA ARG A 3 46.51 -28.82 -19.78
C ARG A 3 46.19 -27.60 -18.90
N ILE A 4 46.11 -26.41 -19.49
CA ILE A 4 45.49 -25.24 -18.87
C ILE A 4 44.28 -24.91 -19.75
N ILE A 5 43.10 -25.34 -19.31
CA ILE A 5 41.83 -24.85 -19.84
C ILE A 5 41.50 -23.62 -19.00
N LEU A 6 41.66 -22.45 -19.59
CA LEU A 6 41.23 -21.19 -19.01
C LEU A 6 39.71 -21.13 -19.15
N ALA A 7 38.99 -21.54 -18.11
CA ALA A 7 37.55 -21.32 -18.00
C ALA A 7 37.34 -19.82 -17.73
N GLY A 8 37.16 -19.06 -18.80
CA GLY A 8 36.68 -17.68 -18.71
C GLY A 8 35.19 -17.71 -18.34
N THR A 9 34.89 -17.60 -17.06
CA THR A 9 33.55 -17.23 -16.60
C THR A 9 33.30 -15.78 -16.99
N THR A 10 32.69 -15.57 -18.15
CA THR A 10 31.99 -14.32 -18.45
C THR A 10 30.80 -14.23 -17.49
N ALA A 11 30.98 -13.51 -16.39
CA ALA A 11 29.87 -13.04 -15.58
C ALA A 11 29.04 -12.10 -16.48
N LEU A 12 27.87 -12.56 -16.90
CA LEU A 12 26.88 -11.70 -17.52
C LEU A 12 26.34 -10.81 -16.40
N ALA A 13 26.87 -9.59 -16.29
CA ALA A 13 26.27 -8.57 -15.46
C ALA A 13 24.89 -8.26 -16.08
N VAL A 14 23.83 -8.81 -15.49
CA VAL A 14 22.46 -8.46 -15.84
C VAL A 14 22.25 -7.03 -15.36
N ALA A 15 22.44 -6.07 -16.26
CA ALA A 15 22.06 -4.69 -16.02
C ALA A 15 20.57 -4.67 -15.71
N GLY A 16 20.19 -4.28 -14.48
CA GLY A 16 18.81 -4.07 -14.08
C GLY A 16 18.19 -2.97 -14.92
N GLY A 17 17.56 -3.33 -16.03
CA GLY A 17 16.87 -2.40 -16.91
C GLY A 17 15.54 -1.99 -16.31
N VAL A 18 15.26 -0.68 -16.28
CA VAL A 18 13.89 -0.19 -16.13
C VAL A 18 13.15 -0.57 -17.40
N VAL A 19 12.07 -1.32 -17.27
CA VAL A 19 11.19 -1.70 -18.38
C VAL A 19 9.79 -1.17 -18.13
N ALA A 20 9.11 -0.78 -19.19
CA ALA A 20 7.66 -0.67 -19.15
C ALA A 20 7.12 -2.09 -19.10
N VAL A 21 6.41 -2.45 -18.04
CA VAL A 21 5.73 -3.75 -17.96
C VAL A 21 4.29 -3.52 -18.41
N PRO A 22 3.90 -3.96 -19.62
CA PRO A 22 2.51 -4.31 -19.83
C PRO A 22 2.29 -5.56 -18.97
N LEU A 23 1.50 -5.43 -17.92
CA LEU A 23 1.03 -6.63 -17.24
C LEU A 23 0.29 -7.46 -18.28
N ALA A 24 0.63 -8.74 -18.38
CA ALA A 24 0.00 -9.69 -19.27
C ALA A 24 -1.45 -9.91 -18.80
N SER A 25 -2.26 -8.89 -19.04
CA SER A 25 -3.70 -9.01 -19.05
C SER A 25 -4.00 -10.04 -20.16
N PRO A 26 -4.83 -11.07 -19.94
CA PRO A 26 -5.36 -11.94 -21.01
C PRO A 26 -6.25 -11.17 -22.01
N PHE A 27 -6.18 -9.85 -21.97
CA PHE A 27 -7.01 -8.88 -22.62
C PHE A 27 -6.20 -8.20 -23.70
N ALA A 28 -6.71 -8.21 -24.92
CA ALA A 28 -6.05 -7.58 -26.05
C ALA A 28 -5.76 -6.11 -25.73
N ALA A 29 -4.52 -5.68 -25.95
CA ALA A 29 -4.14 -4.27 -25.82
C ALA A 29 -4.86 -3.46 -26.91
N VAL A 30 -5.89 -2.71 -26.53
CA VAL A 30 -6.55 -1.72 -27.39
C VAL A 30 -6.21 -0.34 -26.84
N ALA A 31 -5.85 0.60 -27.72
CA ALA A 31 -5.53 1.96 -27.33
C ALA A 31 -6.78 2.67 -26.78
N SER A 32 -6.88 2.81 -25.45
CA SER A 32 -7.84 3.68 -24.78
C SER A 32 -7.30 5.11 -24.66
N ALA A 33 -8.14 6.13 -24.75
CA ALA A 33 -7.74 7.51 -24.53
C ALA A 33 -7.37 7.75 -23.05
N HIS A 34 -6.18 8.30 -22.77
CA HIS A 34 -5.75 8.64 -21.41
C HIS A 34 -6.74 9.62 -20.73
N THR A 35 -7.61 9.10 -19.87
CA THR A 35 -8.40 9.90 -18.92
C THR A 35 -7.61 10.10 -17.61
N SER A 36 -7.93 11.16 -16.86
CA SER A 36 -7.32 11.40 -15.56
C SER A 36 -7.60 10.29 -14.54
N ASP A 37 -8.60 9.45 -14.79
CA ASP A 37 -9.00 8.31 -13.96
C ASP A 37 -8.74 6.97 -14.68
N GLN A 38 -7.68 6.82 -15.48
CA GLN A 38 -7.31 5.47 -15.95
C GLN A 38 -6.51 4.71 -14.91
N MET A 39 -6.78 3.41 -14.77
CA MET A 39 -5.87 2.45 -14.17
C MET A 39 -4.55 2.54 -14.95
N PRO A 40 -3.42 2.81 -14.28
CA PRO A 40 -2.13 2.75 -14.94
C PRO A 40 -1.80 1.28 -15.29
N MET A 41 -2.31 0.78 -16.43
CA MET A 41 -2.04 -0.60 -16.90
C MET A 41 -0.59 -0.77 -17.39
N VAL A 42 0.11 0.35 -17.63
CA VAL A 42 1.50 0.40 -18.05
C VAL A 42 2.25 1.38 -17.15
N TYR A 43 3.17 0.87 -16.36
CA TYR A 43 4.00 1.64 -15.46
C TYR A 43 5.44 1.13 -15.44
N ALA A 44 6.35 1.99 -14.98
CA ALA A 44 7.77 1.66 -14.90
C ALA A 44 8.02 0.61 -13.82
N VAL A 45 8.82 -0.41 -14.13
CA VAL A 45 9.25 -1.45 -13.19
C VAL A 45 10.76 -1.67 -13.30
N LYS A 46 11.43 -1.80 -12.16
CA LYS A 46 12.85 -2.15 -12.02
C LYS A 46 13.04 -3.64 -11.71
N LYS A 47 12.95 -4.52 -12.71
CA LYS A 47 12.99 -5.97 -12.46
C LYS A 47 14.28 -6.42 -11.77
N ALA A 48 14.14 -7.15 -10.65
CA ALA A 48 15.23 -7.88 -10.03
C ALA A 48 15.57 -9.17 -10.82
N ALA A 49 16.70 -9.80 -10.50
CA ALA A 49 17.12 -11.04 -11.15
C ALA A 49 16.14 -12.21 -10.93
N ASP A 50 15.41 -12.20 -9.82
CA ASP A 50 14.42 -13.19 -9.39
C ASP A 50 12.97 -12.70 -9.57
N ALA A 51 12.76 -11.63 -10.36
CA ALA A 51 11.46 -10.98 -10.57
C ALA A 51 10.34 -11.97 -10.94
N ASP A 52 10.64 -12.99 -11.75
CA ASP A 52 9.64 -13.97 -12.22
C ASP A 52 9.00 -14.77 -11.08
N THR A 53 9.66 -14.88 -9.92
CA THR A 53 9.11 -15.49 -8.70
C THR A 53 7.87 -14.75 -8.19
N TYR A 54 7.80 -13.44 -8.43
CA TYR A 54 6.74 -12.56 -7.92
C TYR A 54 5.72 -12.19 -8.99
N LEU A 55 5.92 -12.61 -10.24
CA LEU A 55 5.06 -12.23 -11.37
C LEU A 55 3.61 -12.67 -11.18
N GLY A 56 3.38 -13.83 -10.55
CA GLY A 56 2.03 -14.33 -10.24
C GLY A 56 1.28 -13.41 -9.27
N GLU A 57 1.94 -12.97 -8.19
CA GLU A 57 1.37 -12.06 -7.19
C GLU A 57 1.07 -10.68 -7.80
N VAL A 58 1.98 -10.13 -8.62
CA VAL A 58 1.76 -8.85 -9.32
C VAL A 58 0.58 -8.95 -10.30
N THR A 59 0.51 -10.03 -11.09
CA THR A 59 -0.58 -10.24 -12.05
C THR A 59 -1.93 -10.37 -11.34
N ALA A 60 -1.97 -11.10 -10.22
CA ALA A 60 -3.18 -11.26 -9.43
C ALA A 60 -3.68 -9.93 -8.83
N PHE A 61 -2.80 -9.16 -8.19
CA PHE A 61 -3.18 -7.85 -7.66
C PHE A 61 -3.51 -6.84 -8.75
N SER A 62 -2.90 -6.95 -9.93
CA SER A 62 -3.30 -6.15 -11.08
C SER A 62 -4.73 -6.45 -11.49
N GLN A 63 -5.11 -7.73 -11.55
CA GLN A 63 -6.47 -8.11 -11.94
C GLN A 63 -7.49 -7.60 -10.91
N VAL A 64 -7.21 -7.74 -9.61
CA VAL A 64 -8.06 -7.16 -8.55
C VAL A 64 -8.15 -5.64 -8.69
N ALA A 65 -7.03 -4.95 -8.90
CA ALA A 65 -7.02 -3.50 -9.08
C ALA A 65 -7.83 -3.07 -10.31
N SER A 66 -7.72 -3.79 -11.43
CA SER A 66 -8.52 -3.53 -12.64
C SER A 66 -10.02 -3.69 -12.39
N TYR A 67 -10.44 -4.76 -11.69
CA TYR A 67 -11.85 -4.94 -11.32
C TYR A 67 -12.35 -3.80 -10.44
N ARG A 68 -11.67 -3.50 -9.34
CA ARG A 68 -12.09 -2.43 -8.42
C ARG A 68 -12.05 -1.06 -9.07
N HIS A 69 -11.10 -0.84 -9.98
CA HIS A 69 -11.04 0.38 -10.78
C HIS A 69 -12.25 0.52 -11.71
N ALA A 70 -12.66 -0.55 -12.41
CA ALA A 70 -13.86 -0.49 -13.25
C ALA A 70 -15.12 -0.15 -12.46
N TYR A 71 -15.31 -0.72 -11.25
CA TYR A 71 -16.42 -0.33 -10.38
C TYR A 71 -16.32 1.12 -9.90
N HIS A 72 -15.12 1.59 -9.56
CA HIS A 72 -14.88 3.00 -9.21
C HIS A 72 -15.24 3.96 -10.37
N THR A 73 -14.76 3.67 -11.57
CA THR A 73 -15.03 4.49 -12.76
C THR A 73 -16.51 4.43 -13.14
N ALA A 74 -17.16 3.27 -13.07
CA ALA A 74 -18.59 3.13 -13.35
C ALA A 74 -19.47 3.90 -12.34
N THR A 75 -19.18 3.78 -11.04
CA THR A 75 -19.88 4.55 -10.00
C THR A 75 -19.58 6.04 -10.10
N GLY A 76 -18.38 6.42 -10.54
CA GLY A 76 -18.03 7.80 -10.89
C GLY A 76 -18.88 8.33 -12.04
N ASN A 77 -18.94 7.59 -13.15
CA ASN A 77 -19.78 7.93 -14.31
C ASN A 77 -21.24 8.09 -13.88
N GLU A 78 -21.78 7.19 -13.08
CA GLU A 78 -23.14 7.30 -12.54
C GLU A 78 -23.32 8.56 -11.68
N LYS A 79 -22.42 8.79 -10.72
CA LYS A 79 -22.45 9.94 -9.82
C LYS A 79 -22.36 11.25 -10.59
N PHE A 80 -21.52 11.34 -11.62
CA PHE A 80 -21.24 12.60 -12.32
C PHE A 80 -22.20 12.88 -13.48
N ASP A 81 -22.78 11.86 -14.11
CA ASP A 81 -23.85 12.02 -15.12
C ASP A 81 -25.06 12.77 -14.53
N ASN A 82 -25.31 12.61 -13.22
CA ASN A 82 -26.40 13.26 -12.50
C ASN A 82 -25.91 14.09 -11.30
N TYR A 83 -24.72 14.70 -11.35
CA TYR A 83 -24.03 15.27 -10.18
C TYR A 83 -24.90 16.03 -9.14
N TYR A 84 -25.78 16.92 -9.61
CA TYR A 84 -26.66 17.73 -8.76
C TYR A 84 -27.84 16.94 -8.17
N THR A 85 -28.25 15.85 -8.81
CA THR A 85 -29.40 15.01 -8.44
C THR A 85 -28.99 13.62 -7.93
N SER A 86 -27.69 13.30 -7.88
CA SER A 86 -27.20 12.00 -7.40
C SER A 86 -27.69 11.72 -5.99
N THR A 87 -28.18 10.52 -5.77
CA THR A 87 -28.62 10.08 -4.44
C THR A 87 -27.43 9.93 -3.49
N GLN A 88 -27.65 9.95 -2.17
CA GLN A 88 -26.57 9.67 -1.22
C GLN A 88 -25.95 8.29 -1.47
N ALA A 89 -26.78 7.28 -1.75
CA ALA A 89 -26.33 5.94 -2.12
C ALA A 89 -25.36 5.93 -3.31
N GLN A 90 -25.62 6.72 -4.37
CA GLN A 90 -24.69 6.83 -5.50
C GLN A 90 -23.38 7.53 -5.13
N ARG A 91 -23.43 8.55 -4.25
CA ARG A 91 -22.22 9.23 -3.76
C ARG A 91 -21.38 8.30 -2.91
N ASP A 92 -22.02 7.52 -2.05
CA ASP A 92 -21.39 6.56 -1.16
C ASP A 92 -20.83 5.36 -1.92
N ALA A 93 -21.58 4.82 -2.89
CA ALA A 93 -21.10 3.76 -3.78
C ALA A 93 -19.81 4.17 -4.51
N HIS A 94 -19.73 5.41 -5.00
CA HIS A 94 -18.51 5.93 -5.60
C HIS A 94 -17.37 6.09 -4.58
N LEU A 95 -17.64 6.66 -3.40
CA LEU A 95 -16.64 6.79 -2.34
C LEU A 95 -16.07 5.43 -1.93
N TRP A 96 -16.93 4.44 -1.67
CA TRP A 96 -16.49 3.10 -1.25
C TRP A 96 -15.79 2.34 -2.36
N SER A 97 -16.21 2.52 -3.62
CA SER A 97 -15.49 1.96 -4.78
C SER A 97 -14.12 2.61 -4.96
N GLU A 98 -14.01 3.92 -4.78
CA GLU A 98 -12.74 4.66 -4.82
C GLU A 98 -11.77 4.16 -3.73
N GLN A 99 -12.23 4.08 -2.49
CA GLN A 99 -11.45 3.57 -1.37
C GLN A 99 -10.95 2.13 -1.63
N ALA A 100 -11.82 1.25 -2.14
CA ALA A 100 -11.46 -0.13 -2.48
C ALA A 100 -10.46 -0.19 -3.65
N CYS A 101 -10.61 0.68 -4.65
CA CYS A 101 -9.70 0.83 -5.79
C CYS A 101 -8.30 1.26 -5.32
N TYR A 102 -8.20 2.30 -4.48
CA TYR A 102 -6.91 2.78 -3.98
C TYR A 102 -6.22 1.78 -3.04
N ALA A 103 -6.99 1.04 -2.22
CA ALA A 103 -6.44 -0.06 -1.42
C ALA A 103 -5.84 -1.17 -2.31
N ALA A 104 -6.48 -1.51 -3.43
CA ALA A 104 -5.90 -2.47 -4.38
C ALA A 104 -4.68 -1.92 -5.12
N LYS A 105 -4.66 -0.63 -5.47
CA LYS A 105 -3.46 0.03 -6.04
C LYS A 105 -2.28 0.00 -5.06
N ALA A 106 -2.52 0.16 -3.76
CA ALA A 106 -1.47 0.03 -2.74
C ALA A 106 -0.84 -1.37 -2.76
N ARG A 107 -1.67 -2.42 -2.81
CA ARG A 107 -1.19 -3.81 -2.88
C ARG A 107 -0.47 -4.12 -4.19
N LEU A 108 -0.97 -3.64 -5.32
CA LEU A 108 -0.30 -3.75 -6.62
C LEU A 108 1.07 -3.05 -6.63
N ALA A 109 1.16 -1.86 -6.02
CA ALA A 109 2.42 -1.14 -5.87
C ALA A 109 3.43 -1.93 -5.02
N LEU A 110 3.00 -2.46 -3.87
CA LEU A 110 3.85 -3.27 -3.01
C LEU A 110 4.26 -4.60 -3.67
N ALA A 111 3.35 -5.28 -4.36
CA ALA A 111 3.66 -6.49 -5.14
C ALA A 111 4.69 -6.18 -6.23
N THR A 112 4.55 -5.03 -6.92
CA THR A 112 5.54 -4.56 -7.88
C THR A 112 6.90 -4.39 -7.19
N MET A 113 6.95 -3.77 -6.01
CA MET A 113 8.20 -3.62 -5.25
C MET A 113 8.82 -4.97 -4.86
N LYS A 114 8.01 -6.00 -4.54
CA LYS A 114 8.51 -7.37 -4.33
C LYS A 114 9.23 -7.91 -5.57
N MET A 115 8.61 -7.77 -6.74
CA MET A 115 9.20 -8.13 -8.04
C MET A 115 10.46 -7.32 -8.37
N GLU A 116 10.60 -6.12 -7.83
CA GLU A 116 11.76 -5.24 -8.00
C GLU A 116 12.91 -5.52 -7.02
N GLY A 117 12.76 -6.48 -6.10
CA GLY A 117 13.82 -6.81 -5.15
C GLY A 117 13.80 -6.03 -3.86
N ASN A 118 12.74 -5.26 -3.57
CA ASN A 118 12.64 -4.54 -2.31
C ASN A 118 12.41 -5.53 -1.15
N ALA A 119 13.41 -5.66 -0.26
CA ALA A 119 13.40 -6.62 0.83
C ALA A 119 12.26 -6.37 1.83
N GLU A 120 12.00 -5.10 2.17
CA GLU A 120 10.95 -4.73 3.11
C GLU A 120 9.57 -5.08 2.55
N ALA A 121 9.33 -4.81 1.26
CA ALA A 121 8.10 -5.20 0.59
C ALA A 121 7.95 -6.73 0.51
N ARG A 122 9.05 -7.48 0.32
CA ARG A 122 9.05 -8.96 0.31
C ARG A 122 8.70 -9.55 1.66
N ALA A 123 8.95 -8.85 2.76
CA ALA A 123 8.56 -9.27 4.10
C ALA A 123 7.08 -9.01 4.42
N LEU A 124 6.33 -8.34 3.54
CA LEU A 124 4.91 -8.05 3.76
C LEU A 124 3.98 -9.19 3.33
N ASP A 125 2.96 -9.43 4.14
CA ASP A 125 1.76 -10.18 3.77
C ASP A 125 0.73 -9.24 3.11
N LEU A 126 0.76 -9.18 1.77
CA LEU A 126 -0.11 -8.29 1.01
C LEU A 126 -1.60 -8.65 1.12
N SER A 127 -1.93 -9.87 1.57
CA SER A 127 -3.32 -10.26 1.83
C SER A 127 -3.90 -9.55 3.07
N LYS A 128 -3.03 -9.02 3.94
CA LYS A 128 -3.38 -8.32 5.19
C LYS A 128 -3.21 -6.81 5.11
N VAL A 129 -2.44 -6.29 4.16
CA VAL A 129 -2.26 -4.84 3.98
C VAL A 129 -3.61 -4.18 3.72
N GLY A 130 -3.94 -3.15 4.51
CA GLY A 130 -5.22 -2.43 4.49
C GLY A 130 -6.35 -3.09 5.28
N ILE A 131 -6.07 -4.19 5.99
CA ILE A 131 -7.05 -4.95 6.78
C ILE A 131 -6.51 -5.12 8.21
N ASP A 132 -5.29 -5.63 8.34
CA ASP A 132 -4.59 -5.75 9.60
C ASP A 132 -3.81 -4.46 9.90
N LEU A 133 -3.98 -3.91 11.11
CA LEU A 133 -3.34 -2.65 11.48
C LEU A 133 -1.81 -2.74 11.42
N ALA A 134 -1.24 -3.79 12.01
CA ALA A 134 0.21 -3.91 12.14
C ALA A 134 0.86 -4.07 10.76
N GLU A 135 0.28 -4.89 9.90
CA GLU A 135 0.78 -5.08 8.54
C GLU A 135 0.64 -3.81 7.69
N THR A 136 -0.46 -3.09 7.85
CA THR A 136 -0.71 -1.82 7.15
C THR A 136 0.29 -0.74 7.60
N GLN A 137 0.58 -0.67 8.90
CA GLN A 137 1.57 0.26 9.45
C GLN A 137 2.99 -0.01 8.97
N LYS A 138 3.37 -1.29 8.75
CA LYS A 138 4.65 -1.64 8.11
C LYS A 138 4.67 -1.23 6.63
N ALA A 139 3.58 -1.46 5.91
CA ALA A 139 3.49 -1.21 4.48
C ALA A 139 3.52 0.29 4.11
N LEU A 140 2.91 1.14 4.94
CA LEU A 140 2.77 2.58 4.68
C LEU A 140 4.11 3.31 4.42
N PRO A 141 5.14 3.24 5.31
CA PRO A 141 6.40 3.94 5.08
C PRO A 141 7.14 3.41 3.84
N ILE A 142 7.07 2.10 3.57
CA ILE A 142 7.67 1.46 2.39
C ILE A 142 7.07 2.06 1.11
N LEU A 143 5.74 2.14 1.03
CA LEU A 143 5.05 2.68 -0.13
C LEU A 143 5.25 4.20 -0.28
N LYS A 144 5.28 4.95 0.83
CA LYS A 144 5.58 6.40 0.82
C LYS A 144 6.98 6.68 0.28
N ALA A 145 8.00 5.94 0.71
CA ALA A 145 9.35 6.10 0.19
C ALA A 145 9.43 5.84 -1.32
N ALA A 146 8.76 4.78 -1.78
CA ALA A 146 8.75 4.43 -3.19
C ALA A 146 7.94 5.43 -4.04
N TYR A 147 6.89 6.02 -3.48
CA TYR A 147 6.15 7.12 -4.10
C TYR A 147 7.05 8.33 -4.33
N GLU A 148 7.78 8.79 -3.31
CA GLU A 148 8.66 9.95 -3.42
C GLU A 148 9.77 9.72 -4.47
N GLU A 149 10.31 8.51 -4.54
CA GLU A 149 11.25 8.13 -5.60
C GLU A 149 10.60 8.24 -6.99
N ALA A 150 9.43 7.62 -7.19
CA ALA A 150 8.72 7.64 -8.47
C ALA A 150 8.31 9.06 -8.87
N ARG A 151 7.89 9.89 -7.91
CA ARG A 151 7.55 11.30 -8.09
C ARG A 151 8.77 12.10 -8.55
N SER A 152 9.90 11.96 -7.86
CA SER A 152 11.14 12.64 -8.20
C SER A 152 11.62 12.30 -9.61
N ILE A 153 11.56 11.02 -10.00
CA ILE A 153 11.88 10.59 -11.37
C ILE A 153 10.88 11.16 -12.36
N SER A 154 9.58 11.09 -12.09
CA SER A 154 8.53 11.60 -13.00
C SER A 154 8.62 13.11 -13.27
N TRP A 155 9.24 13.87 -12.36
CA TRP A 155 9.47 15.31 -12.49
C TRP A 155 10.78 15.67 -13.18
N SER A 156 11.78 14.81 -13.08
CA SER A 156 13.13 15.05 -13.65
C SER A 156 13.33 14.42 -15.02
N ILE A 157 12.52 13.41 -15.38
CA ILE A 157 12.59 12.76 -16.68
C ILE A 157 12.15 13.72 -17.81
N ASP A 158 12.88 13.71 -18.91
CA ASP A 158 12.54 14.49 -20.10
C ASP A 158 11.17 14.04 -20.64
N SER A 159 10.31 14.98 -21.04
CA SER A 159 8.96 14.68 -21.52
C SER A 159 8.94 13.90 -22.85
N THR A 160 10.05 13.89 -23.58
CA THR A 160 10.25 13.11 -24.82
C THR A 160 10.79 11.71 -24.56
N ASP A 161 11.20 11.39 -23.32
CA ASP A 161 11.63 10.04 -22.96
C ASP A 161 10.45 9.05 -23.07
N PRO A 162 10.63 7.88 -23.73
CA PRO A 162 9.57 6.89 -23.89
C PRO A 162 9.00 6.37 -22.56
N LEU A 163 9.74 6.47 -21.45
CA LEU A 163 9.32 6.05 -20.11
C LEU A 163 8.62 7.17 -19.32
N ALA A 164 8.58 8.42 -19.79
CA ALA A 164 8.03 9.55 -19.04
C ALA A 164 6.60 9.29 -18.55
N ASN A 165 5.73 8.78 -19.41
CA ASN A 165 4.34 8.46 -19.05
C ASN A 165 4.25 7.25 -18.09
N THR A 166 5.16 6.29 -18.20
CA THR A 166 5.18 5.11 -17.32
C THR A 166 5.64 5.45 -15.90
N TRP A 167 6.55 6.42 -15.75
CA TRP A 167 6.96 6.97 -14.45
C TRP A 167 5.87 7.84 -13.82
N LYS A 168 5.16 8.67 -14.62
CA LYS A 168 3.97 9.40 -14.14
C LYS A 168 2.89 8.45 -13.65
N SER A 169 2.63 7.38 -14.40
CA SER A 169 1.66 6.34 -14.06
C SER A 169 2.02 5.62 -12.77
N ARG A 170 3.31 5.26 -12.61
CA ARG A 170 3.84 4.68 -11.36
C ARG A 170 3.66 5.62 -10.18
N SER A 171 4.09 6.88 -10.33
CA SER A 171 3.97 7.92 -9.30
C SER A 171 2.53 8.11 -8.86
N LYS A 172 1.59 8.19 -9.81
CA LYS A 172 0.15 8.28 -9.52
C LYS A 172 -0.35 7.07 -8.72
N MET A 173 -0.08 5.86 -9.19
CA MET A 173 -0.50 4.62 -8.51
C MET A 173 0.02 4.55 -7.08
N PHE A 174 1.29 4.89 -6.89
CA PHE A 174 1.94 4.83 -5.58
C PHE A 174 1.40 5.93 -4.65
N SER A 175 1.10 7.12 -5.18
CA SER A 175 0.47 8.22 -4.44
C SER A 175 -0.93 7.84 -3.94
N GLU A 176 -1.78 7.32 -4.83
CA GLU A 176 -3.15 6.91 -4.50
C GLU A 176 -3.14 5.79 -3.47
N GLY A 177 -2.26 4.79 -3.66
CA GLY A 177 -2.07 3.71 -2.70
C GLY A 177 -1.57 4.18 -1.34
N ALA A 178 -0.52 5.01 -1.30
CA ALA A 178 0.03 5.54 -0.05
C ALA A 178 -0.98 6.39 0.73
N GLY A 179 -1.72 7.26 0.03
CA GLY A 179 -2.78 8.07 0.64
C GLY A 179 -3.87 7.19 1.26
N ARG A 180 -4.31 6.14 0.55
CA ARG A 180 -5.33 5.24 1.10
C ARG A 180 -4.82 4.41 2.28
N LEU A 181 -3.56 3.95 2.27
CA LEU A 181 -2.99 3.25 3.42
C LEU A 181 -2.92 4.16 4.66
N GLU A 182 -2.63 5.45 4.49
CA GLU A 182 -2.66 6.42 5.59
C GLU A 182 -4.07 6.56 6.17
N GLU A 183 -5.09 6.75 5.33
CA GLU A 183 -6.48 6.77 5.77
C GLU A 183 -6.90 5.47 6.48
N LEU A 184 -6.49 4.30 5.96
CA LEU A 184 -6.81 3.01 6.57
C LEU A 184 -6.13 2.84 7.94
N VAL A 185 -4.90 3.31 8.13
CA VAL A 185 -4.25 3.29 9.44
C VAL A 185 -5.07 4.09 10.44
N ASP A 186 -5.53 5.29 10.05
CA ASP A 186 -6.35 6.14 10.92
C ASP A 186 -7.72 5.50 11.20
N GLU A 187 -8.41 4.99 10.17
CA GLU A 187 -9.71 4.33 10.28
C GLU A 187 -9.66 3.07 11.15
N ILE A 188 -8.67 2.20 10.96
CA ILE A 188 -8.50 0.96 11.75
C ILE A 188 -8.15 1.32 13.20
N THR A 189 -7.26 2.30 13.42
CA THR A 189 -6.87 2.75 14.77
C THR A 189 -8.06 3.35 15.53
N ALA A 190 -8.89 4.14 14.85
CA ALA A 190 -10.09 4.74 15.41
C ALA A 190 -11.24 3.72 15.57
N GLY A 191 -11.15 2.54 14.96
CA GLY A 191 -12.23 1.56 14.92
C GLY A 191 -13.44 2.03 14.10
N THR A 192 -13.21 2.91 13.13
CA THR A 192 -14.26 3.56 12.34
C THR A 192 -14.25 3.09 10.90
N GLY A 193 -15.40 2.66 10.38
CA GLY A 193 -15.71 2.75 8.94
C GLY A 193 -14.87 1.90 7.98
N VAL A 194 -13.98 1.02 8.45
CA VAL A 194 -13.18 0.15 7.57
C VAL A 194 -14.10 -0.84 6.87
N ARG A 195 -14.23 -0.70 5.55
CA ARG A 195 -14.99 -1.62 4.68
C ARG A 195 -14.10 -2.65 4.00
N GLU A 196 -12.78 -2.57 4.17
CA GLU A 196 -11.87 -3.54 3.58
C GLU A 196 -11.83 -4.82 4.42
N VAL A 197 -12.47 -5.89 3.94
CA VAL A 197 -12.58 -7.18 4.66
C VAL A 197 -11.77 -8.31 4.01
N SER A 198 -11.30 -8.11 2.78
CA SER A 198 -10.49 -9.06 2.03
C SER A 198 -9.74 -8.35 0.92
N ALA A 199 -8.46 -8.68 0.74
CA ALA A 199 -7.63 -8.11 -0.30
C ALA A 199 -8.06 -8.50 -1.72
N PHE A 200 -8.87 -9.56 -1.85
CA PHE A 200 -9.27 -10.18 -3.12
C PHE A 200 -10.77 -10.09 -3.40
N ALA A 201 -11.56 -9.58 -2.45
CA ALA A 201 -12.99 -9.35 -2.68
C ALA A 201 -13.21 -8.23 -3.69
N ILE A 202 -14.16 -8.44 -4.60
CA ILE A 202 -14.67 -7.43 -5.53
C ILE A 202 -16.11 -7.13 -5.11
N VAL A 203 -16.43 -5.86 -4.92
CA VAL A 203 -17.75 -5.43 -4.45
C VAL A 203 -18.37 -4.50 -5.47
N ASP A 204 -19.57 -4.88 -5.91
CA ASP A 204 -20.47 -4.00 -6.63
C ASP A 204 -21.39 -3.32 -5.61
N TRP A 205 -21.24 -2.00 -5.46
CA TRP A 205 -22.01 -1.17 -4.53
C TRP A 205 -23.35 -0.70 -5.11
N GLY A 206 -23.91 -1.45 -6.06
CA GLY A 206 -25.21 -1.16 -6.65
C GLY A 206 -25.14 -0.23 -7.84
N VAL A 207 -24.01 -0.23 -8.58
CA VAL A 207 -23.87 0.63 -9.76
C VAL A 207 -24.86 0.19 -10.84
N ASN A 208 -25.48 1.14 -11.52
CA ASN A 208 -26.38 0.79 -12.62
C ASN A 208 -25.60 0.14 -13.78
N GLU A 209 -26.10 -0.99 -14.27
CA GLU A 209 -25.48 -1.79 -15.33
C GLU A 209 -25.17 -0.96 -16.60
N LYS A 210 -25.99 0.07 -16.90
CA LYS A 210 -25.76 0.95 -18.06
C LYS A 210 -24.45 1.73 -17.98
N TYR A 211 -23.91 1.96 -16.78
CA TYR A 211 -22.60 2.59 -16.58
C TYR A 211 -21.49 1.55 -16.40
N LEU A 212 -21.80 0.38 -15.84
CA LEU A 212 -20.82 -0.67 -15.58
C LEU A 212 -20.36 -1.39 -16.84
N GLN A 213 -21.30 -1.83 -17.68
CA GLN A 213 -20.99 -2.67 -18.84
C GLN A 213 -20.01 -1.99 -19.82
N PRO A 214 -20.18 -0.70 -20.18
CA PRO A 214 -19.21 -0.01 -21.04
C PRO A 214 -17.81 0.07 -20.43
N VAL A 215 -17.72 0.27 -19.11
CA VAL A 215 -16.43 0.37 -18.40
C VAL A 215 -15.75 -1.00 -18.32
N LEU A 216 -16.48 -2.08 -18.06
CA LEU A 216 -15.91 -3.44 -18.09
C LEU A 216 -15.37 -3.82 -19.47
N GLU A 217 -16.01 -3.35 -20.53
CA GLU A 217 -15.57 -3.53 -21.93
C GLU A 217 -14.35 -2.67 -22.26
N GLU A 218 -14.38 -1.37 -21.94
CA GLU A 218 -13.29 -0.41 -22.18
C GLU A 218 -12.01 -0.81 -21.45
N HIS A 219 -12.12 -1.17 -20.18
CA HIS A 219 -10.97 -1.56 -19.35
C HIS A 219 -10.58 -3.02 -19.52
N HIS A 220 -11.30 -3.75 -20.38
CA HIS A 220 -11.13 -5.18 -20.58
C HIS A 220 -11.00 -5.94 -19.26
N VAL A 221 -11.98 -5.78 -18.39
CA VAL A 221 -12.03 -6.46 -17.08
C VAL A 221 -12.83 -7.76 -17.18
N ALA A 222 -13.75 -7.84 -18.15
CA ALA A 222 -14.51 -9.03 -18.45
C ALA A 222 -13.61 -10.09 -19.09
N GLY A 223 -12.98 -10.94 -18.27
CA GLY A 223 -12.19 -12.09 -18.74
C GLY A 223 -12.98 -12.94 -19.74
N THR A 224 -12.30 -13.89 -20.38
CA THR A 224 -13.03 -15.04 -20.95
C THR A 224 -13.94 -15.63 -19.86
N ASP A 225 -15.02 -16.32 -20.21
CA ASP A 225 -15.95 -16.87 -19.20
C ASP A 225 -15.25 -17.74 -18.12
N THR A 226 -14.02 -18.20 -18.40
CA THR A 226 -13.15 -18.97 -17.52
C THR A 226 -12.24 -18.15 -16.59
N MET A 227 -12.10 -16.83 -16.79
CA MET A 227 -11.21 -15.94 -16.02
C MET A 227 -11.96 -14.79 -15.34
N LYS A 228 -13.14 -15.09 -14.78
CA LYS A 228 -13.98 -14.11 -14.08
C LYS A 228 -13.87 -14.26 -12.57
N LEU A 229 -13.62 -13.15 -11.88
CA LEU A 229 -13.71 -13.10 -10.42
C LEU A 229 -15.17 -13.02 -9.97
N THR A 230 -15.44 -13.62 -8.81
CA THR A 230 -16.72 -13.50 -8.12
C THR A 230 -16.87 -12.07 -7.59
N VAL A 231 -18.06 -11.50 -7.78
CA VAL A 231 -18.40 -10.16 -7.32
C VAL A 231 -19.52 -10.26 -6.30
N THR A 232 -19.29 -9.67 -5.12
CA THR A 232 -20.37 -9.49 -4.14
C THR A 232 -21.18 -8.26 -4.51
N HIS A 233 -22.47 -8.43 -4.75
CA HIS A 233 -23.38 -7.31 -4.97
C HIS A 233 -24.02 -6.86 -3.64
N THR A 234 -24.01 -5.55 -3.38
CA THR A 234 -24.71 -4.95 -2.24
C THR A 234 -25.16 -3.52 -2.56
N THR A 235 -26.32 -3.15 -2.04
CA THR A 235 -26.87 -1.79 -2.13
C THR A 235 -27.01 -1.13 -0.75
N THR A 236 -26.57 -1.81 0.31
CA THR A 236 -26.86 -1.40 1.69
C THR A 236 -25.69 -0.65 2.32
N GLU A 237 -25.98 0.49 2.95
CA GLU A 237 -24.99 1.21 3.75
C GLU A 237 -24.58 0.44 5.03
N ALA A 238 -25.45 -0.49 5.47
CA ALA A 238 -25.40 -1.25 6.72
C ALA A 238 -24.18 -2.19 6.86
N GLY A 239 -23.33 -2.28 5.85
CA GLY A 239 -22.10 -3.06 5.87
C GLY A 239 -22.01 -4.00 4.67
N LEU A 240 -20.90 -4.72 4.61
CA LEU A 240 -20.68 -5.75 3.60
C LEU A 240 -21.43 -7.03 3.99
N PRO A 241 -22.02 -7.75 3.02
CA PRO A 241 -22.54 -9.09 3.26
C PRO A 241 -21.47 -10.01 3.84
N ALA A 242 -21.85 -10.94 4.72
CA ALA A 242 -20.92 -11.95 5.24
C ALA A 242 -20.29 -12.81 4.13
N THR A 243 -20.94 -12.89 2.97
CA THR A 243 -20.41 -13.59 1.78
C THR A 243 -19.18 -12.90 1.20
N THR A 244 -18.95 -11.59 1.43
CA THR A 244 -17.81 -10.86 0.84
C THR A 244 -16.46 -11.48 1.18
N THR A 245 -16.28 -11.97 2.42
CA THR A 245 -15.04 -12.66 2.80
C THR A 245 -14.89 -14.01 2.09
N THR A 246 -16.00 -14.73 1.88
CA THR A 246 -16.00 -16.02 1.18
C THR A 246 -15.76 -15.85 -0.32
N ASP A 247 -16.35 -14.83 -0.93
CA ASP A 247 -16.13 -14.46 -2.33
C ASP A 247 -14.67 -14.03 -2.53
N GLY A 248 -14.09 -13.28 -1.57
CA GLY A 248 -12.67 -12.95 -1.55
C GLY A 248 -11.76 -14.19 -1.48
N ALA A 249 -12.07 -15.17 -0.63
CA ALA A 249 -11.33 -16.43 -0.57
C ALA A 249 -11.46 -17.24 -1.88
N THR A 250 -12.64 -17.24 -2.50
CA THR A 250 -12.89 -17.86 -3.80
C THR A 250 -12.03 -17.19 -4.89
N ASN A 251 -11.98 -15.87 -4.89
CA ASN A 251 -11.16 -15.10 -5.82
C ASN A 251 -9.67 -15.36 -5.64
N LEU A 252 -9.18 -15.46 -4.40
CA LEU A 252 -7.80 -15.85 -4.12
C LEU A 252 -7.48 -17.21 -4.77
N ALA A 253 -8.30 -18.23 -4.51
CA ALA A 253 -8.08 -19.56 -5.07
C ALA A 253 -8.10 -19.57 -6.61
N LEU A 254 -9.00 -18.78 -7.24
CA LEU A 254 -9.03 -18.62 -8.70
C LEU A 254 -7.75 -17.95 -9.21
N LEU A 255 -7.32 -16.86 -8.59
CA LEU A 255 -6.12 -16.12 -8.98
C LEU A 255 -4.86 -16.98 -8.84
N GLU A 256 -4.73 -17.75 -7.76
CA GLU A 256 -3.61 -18.69 -7.59
C GLU A 256 -3.66 -19.83 -8.63
N SER A 257 -4.85 -20.28 -9.02
CA SER A 257 -5.01 -21.29 -10.08
C SER A 257 -4.60 -20.76 -11.46
N TRP A 258 -4.76 -19.46 -11.71
CA TRP A 258 -4.41 -18.83 -13.00
C TRP A 258 -2.96 -18.40 -13.06
N HIS A 259 -2.41 -17.89 -11.96
CA HIS A 259 -1.14 -17.16 -11.92
C HIS A 259 -0.06 -17.82 -11.04
N GLY A 260 -0.39 -18.93 -10.39
CA GLY A 260 0.48 -19.63 -9.45
C GLY A 260 0.31 -19.15 -8.00
N THR A 261 0.82 -19.94 -7.06
CA THR A 261 0.83 -19.60 -5.63
C THR A 261 1.73 -18.41 -5.36
N PHE A 262 1.32 -17.54 -4.45
CA PHE A 262 2.13 -16.36 -4.10
C PHE A 262 3.27 -16.73 -3.15
N PRO A 263 4.47 -16.13 -3.31
CA PRO A 263 5.56 -16.36 -2.37
C PRO A 263 5.16 -15.98 -0.95
N GLU A 264 5.48 -16.84 0.02
CA GLU A 264 5.31 -16.49 1.43
C GLU A 264 6.16 -15.25 1.78
N PRO A 265 5.70 -14.40 2.71
CA PRO A 265 6.48 -13.26 3.17
C PRO A 265 7.88 -13.72 3.63
N ALA A 266 8.91 -13.05 3.11
CA ALA A 266 10.27 -13.35 3.52
C ALA A 266 10.41 -13.07 5.02
N VAL A 267 10.81 -14.09 5.79
CA VAL A 267 11.14 -13.88 7.20
C VAL A 267 12.39 -13.02 7.24
N GLU A 268 12.29 -11.87 7.89
CA GLU A 268 13.46 -11.03 8.18
C GLU A 268 14.48 -11.89 8.95
N GLU A 269 15.60 -12.25 8.32
CA GLU A 269 16.66 -12.97 9.02
C GLU A 269 17.09 -12.11 10.20
N ALA A 270 16.92 -12.64 11.41
CA ALA A 270 17.33 -11.95 12.62
C ALA A 270 18.79 -11.50 12.45
N PRO A 271 19.14 -10.25 12.83
CA PRO A 271 20.50 -9.77 12.68
C PRO A 271 21.44 -10.78 13.32
N ALA A 272 22.44 -11.22 12.54
CA ALA A 272 23.43 -12.17 13.01
C ALA A 272 23.94 -11.73 14.39
N PRO A 273 24.01 -12.64 15.38
CA PRO A 273 24.47 -12.28 16.71
C PRO A 273 25.80 -11.53 16.56
N ALA A 274 25.86 -10.35 17.18
CA ALA A 274 27.07 -9.55 17.19
C ALA A 274 28.26 -10.46 17.56
N PRO A 275 29.41 -10.34 16.86
CA PRO A 275 30.57 -11.16 17.17
C PRO A 275 30.85 -11.07 18.67
N GLU A 276 30.94 -12.23 19.32
CA GLU A 276 31.24 -12.31 20.74
C GLU A 276 32.47 -11.44 21.04
N PRO A 277 32.41 -10.57 22.07
CA PRO A 277 33.56 -9.77 22.44
C PRO A 277 34.73 -10.71 22.76
N ASP A 278 35.90 -10.40 22.21
CA ASP A 278 37.13 -11.16 22.42
C ASP A 278 37.30 -11.53 23.91
N PRO A 279 37.70 -12.78 24.21
CA PRO A 279 37.94 -13.20 25.58
C PRO A 279 38.97 -12.26 26.23
N LYS A 280 38.54 -11.60 27.32
CA LYS A 280 39.44 -10.79 28.15
C LYS A 280 40.66 -11.62 28.54
N PRO A 281 41.88 -11.07 28.46
CA PRO A 281 43.07 -11.76 28.93
C PRO A 281 42.96 -12.06 30.43
N ASP A 282 43.25 -13.31 30.78
CA ASP A 282 43.23 -13.86 32.13
C ASP A 282 43.94 -12.97 33.14
N THR A 283 43.18 -12.42 34.09
CA THR A 283 43.71 -11.80 35.30
C THR A 283 44.26 -12.89 36.21
N LYS A 284 45.59 -12.93 36.33
CA LYS A 284 46.33 -13.76 37.29
C LYS A 284 45.97 -13.39 38.75
N PRO A 285 45.98 -14.34 39.70
CA PRO A 285 45.47 -14.12 41.06
C PRO A 285 46.37 -13.20 41.91
N ALA A 286 45.72 -12.46 42.81
CA ALA A 286 46.32 -11.65 43.85
C ALA A 286 47.13 -12.47 44.88
N PRO A 287 48.06 -11.85 45.62
CA PRO A 287 48.46 -12.30 46.94
C PRO A 287 47.73 -11.51 48.03
N GLU A 288 47.23 -12.26 49.01
CA GLU A 288 46.66 -11.83 50.28
C GLU A 288 47.58 -10.90 51.10
N LYS A 289 46.98 -9.95 51.82
CA LYS A 289 47.41 -9.64 53.19
C LYS A 289 46.31 -8.96 54.00
N ASP A 290 45.96 -9.62 55.10
CA ASP A 290 45.16 -9.15 56.22
C ASP A 290 45.73 -7.88 56.87
N THR A 291 44.85 -6.99 57.34
CA THR A 291 44.69 -6.68 58.78
C THR A 291 43.52 -5.74 59.08
N ASP A 292 42.57 -6.25 59.87
CA ASP A 292 41.77 -5.65 60.94
C ASP A 292 41.76 -4.13 61.18
N LYS A 293 40.55 -3.51 61.20
CA LYS A 293 39.83 -3.09 62.44
C LYS A 293 38.57 -2.23 62.14
N LYS A 294 37.42 -2.74 62.59
CA LYS A 294 36.37 -2.14 63.45
C LYS A 294 36.04 -0.64 63.31
N THR A 295 34.77 -0.30 63.06
CA THR A 295 33.77 0.16 64.07
C THR A 295 32.48 0.65 63.38
N ASP A 296 31.37 0.41 64.07
CA ASP A 296 29.97 0.74 63.80
C ASP A 296 29.69 2.15 63.26
N GLN A 297 28.70 2.28 62.36
CA GLN A 297 27.62 3.24 62.55
C GLN A 297 26.39 2.96 61.70
N ASP A 298 25.30 2.74 62.44
CA ASP A 298 23.90 2.84 62.08
C ASP A 298 23.56 4.28 61.66
N GLN A 299 22.86 4.47 60.53
CA GLN A 299 21.99 5.63 60.28
C GLN A 299 21.08 5.44 59.06
N SER A 300 19.82 5.19 59.38
CA SER A 300 18.56 5.69 58.80
C SER A 300 18.57 6.79 57.73
N GLU A 301 17.52 6.72 56.88
CA GLU A 301 16.90 7.79 56.07
C GLU A 301 17.72 8.23 54.82
N ASP A 302 17.17 8.50 53.64
CA ASP A 302 15.83 8.96 53.30
C ASP A 302 15.54 8.68 51.80
N LYS A 303 14.26 8.54 51.48
CA LYS A 303 13.73 8.49 50.11
C LYS A 303 13.68 9.94 49.59
N PRO A 304 13.81 10.17 48.27
CA PRO A 304 12.58 10.61 47.62
C PRO A 304 12.37 10.00 46.23
N ALA A 305 11.09 10.02 45.87
CA ALA A 305 10.52 9.54 44.64
C ALA A 305 11.04 10.33 43.43
N ALA A 306 11.42 9.60 42.38
CA ALA A 306 11.63 10.17 41.06
C ALA A 306 10.27 10.48 40.42
N GLU A 307 10.18 11.72 39.94
CA GLU A 307 9.04 12.40 39.36
C GLU A 307 8.56 11.76 38.05
N LYS A 308 7.24 11.79 37.86
CA LYS A 308 6.58 11.50 36.58
C LYS A 308 6.80 12.70 35.64
N PRO A 309 7.18 12.51 34.37
CA PRO A 309 7.29 13.62 33.43
C PRO A 309 5.89 14.17 33.07
N GLN A 310 5.63 15.41 33.49
CA GLN A 310 4.58 16.29 33.00
C GLN A 310 4.96 16.85 31.63
N TRP A 311 4.36 16.34 30.55
CA TRP A 311 4.24 17.09 29.29
C TRP A 311 2.96 16.66 28.55
N LEU A 312 1.82 17.12 29.06
CA LEU A 312 0.54 17.29 28.36
C LEU A 312 -0.24 18.28 29.24
N PRO A 313 -0.48 19.52 28.79
CA PRO A 313 -1.35 19.77 27.64
C PRO A 313 -0.88 20.95 26.75
N MET A 314 -0.61 20.69 25.47
CA MET A 314 -0.43 21.75 24.46
C MET A 314 -1.21 21.43 23.18
N VAL A 315 -2.48 21.03 23.31
CA VAL A 315 -3.36 20.75 22.15
C VAL A 315 -4.71 21.49 22.21
N LEU A 316 -5.04 22.22 23.28
CA LEU A 316 -6.40 22.78 23.44
C LEU A 316 -6.59 24.29 23.19
N PHE A 317 -5.65 25.01 22.57
CA PHE A 317 -5.81 26.45 22.28
C PHE A 317 -5.65 26.88 20.81
N GLY A 318 -5.50 25.93 19.88
CA GLY A 318 -5.39 26.22 18.44
C GLY A 318 -6.70 26.24 17.65
N LEU A 319 -7.84 25.88 18.26
CA LEU A 319 -9.10 25.59 17.54
C LEU A 319 -10.20 26.66 17.71
N LEU A 320 -9.90 27.82 18.30
CA LEU A 320 -10.89 28.89 18.53
C LEU A 320 -10.61 30.21 17.80
N SER A 321 -9.52 30.35 17.03
CA SER A 321 -9.23 31.58 16.28
C SER A 321 -9.67 31.57 14.81
N SER A 322 -10.07 30.42 14.25
CA SER A 322 -10.48 30.29 12.84
C SER A 322 -12.00 30.40 12.60
N ILE A 323 -12.82 30.52 13.65
CA ILE A 323 -14.29 30.68 13.51
C ILE A 323 -14.71 32.17 13.41
N ALA A 324 -13.85 33.11 13.82
CA ALA A 324 -14.19 34.54 13.78
C ALA A 324 -14.02 35.20 12.39
N THR A 325 -13.32 34.58 11.45
CA THR A 325 -13.08 35.16 10.10
C THR A 325 -14.12 34.72 9.07
N ALA A 326 -14.84 33.62 9.30
CA ALA A 326 -15.88 33.11 8.39
C ALA A 326 -17.25 33.81 8.54
N LEU A 327 -17.52 34.44 9.69
CA LEU A 327 -18.77 35.18 9.93
C LEU A 327 -18.73 36.65 9.46
N GLY A 328 -17.54 37.20 9.19
CA GLY A 328 -17.39 38.59 8.70
C GLY A 328 -17.65 38.77 7.19
N LEU A 329 -17.50 37.71 6.39
CA LEU A 329 -17.67 37.77 4.93
C LEU A 329 -19.12 37.53 4.47
N ALA A 330 -19.97 36.95 5.32
CA ALA A 330 -21.39 36.71 4.99
C ALA A 330 -22.27 37.97 5.11
N VAL A 331 -21.83 39.01 5.83
CA VAL A 331 -22.62 40.25 6.02
C VAL A 331 -22.41 41.26 4.89
N HIS A 332 -21.33 41.15 4.11
CA HIS A 332 -21.05 42.12 3.03
C HIS A 332 -21.72 41.78 1.68
N TRP A 333 -22.20 40.54 1.48
CA TRP A 333 -22.91 40.16 0.25
C TRP A 333 -24.41 40.46 0.29
N PHE A 334 -25.01 40.58 1.48
CA PHE A 334 -26.46 40.76 1.62
C PHE A 334 -26.95 42.21 1.46
N PHE A 335 -26.05 43.20 1.40
CA PHE A 335 -26.41 44.62 1.27
C PHE A 335 -26.24 45.22 -0.14
N ASN A 336 -25.75 44.46 -1.13
CA ASN A 336 -25.54 44.96 -2.50
C ASN A 336 -26.53 44.41 -3.55
N LEU A 337 -27.66 43.82 -3.11
CA LEU A 337 -28.74 43.35 -3.99
C LEU A 337 -30.11 43.90 -3.56
N ARG A 338 -30.17 45.22 -3.32
CA ARG A 338 -31.39 46.03 -3.39
C ARG A 338 -31.10 47.34 -4.09
#